data_AF-A0A9W6FT92-F1
#
_entry.id   AF-A0A9W6FT92-F1
#
_cell.length_a   1.000
_cell.length_b   1.000
_cell.length_c   1.000
_cell.angle_alpha   90.00
_cell.angle_beta   90.00
_cell.angle_gamma   90.00
#
_symmetry.space_group_name_H-M   'P 1'
#
loop_
_entity.id
_entity.type
_entity.pdbx_description
1 polymer ?
#
loop_
_entity_poly.entity_id
_entity_poly.type
_entity_poly.pdbx_seq_one_letter_code
_entity_poly.pdbx_strand_id
1 'polypeptide(L)'
;MARIIYCHPSQTKYEYHVFTDLDFWDARCLVNDLAVVKRNFGNQPDGDEFPTQVVGNGLSRRTIHEIEKRIKKAIISPPRHVIVRSMVMDRFYEFDPLEYYPRHWSKDQMIRFTHLRLPNHQSTLNNMYQQVRLSWVNEKIHVERIQRERKYNPIIRSQREAQKLFRVPSCF
;
A
#
# COMPACT_ATOMS: atom_id res chain seq x y z
N MET A 1 0.88 -14.27 -2.66
CA MET A 1 1.05 -13.73 -4.04
C MET A 1 -0.20 -12.94 -4.37
N ALA A 2 -0.08 -11.88 -5.19
CA ALA A 2 -1.24 -11.05 -5.51
C ALA A 2 -2.26 -11.79 -6.38
N ARG A 3 -3.54 -11.60 -6.06
CA ARG A 3 -4.69 -12.15 -6.77
C ARG A 3 -5.17 -11.17 -7.83
N ILE A 4 -5.89 -11.72 -8.82
CA ILE A 4 -6.51 -10.99 -9.92
C ILE A 4 -7.97 -11.40 -9.99
N ILE A 5 -8.87 -10.42 -10.04
CA ILE A 5 -10.29 -10.60 -10.37
C ILE A 5 -10.58 -9.84 -11.66
N TYR A 6 -11.15 -10.51 -12.65
CA TYR A 6 -11.57 -9.85 -13.88
C TYR A 6 -12.90 -9.12 -13.65
N CYS A 7 -12.96 -7.85 -14.05
CA CYS A 7 -14.21 -7.12 -14.06
C CYS A 7 -15.12 -7.67 -15.16
N HIS A 8 -16.41 -7.80 -14.89
CA HIS A 8 -17.36 -8.24 -15.90
C HIS A 8 -17.43 -7.18 -17.03
N PRO A 9 -17.42 -7.56 -18.32
CA PRO A 9 -17.39 -6.61 -19.44
C PRO A 9 -18.54 -5.59 -19.44
N SER A 10 -19.72 -5.96 -18.90
CA SER A 10 -20.86 -5.03 -18.80
C SER A 10 -20.71 -3.95 -17.72
N GLN A 11 -19.75 -4.10 -16.81
CA GLN A 11 -19.52 -3.20 -15.67
C GLN A 11 -18.35 -2.25 -15.91
N THR A 12 -17.79 -2.24 -17.13
CA THR A 12 -16.59 -1.47 -17.46
C THR A 12 -16.67 -0.92 -18.87
N LYS A 13 -16.02 0.22 -19.09
CA LYS A 13 -15.78 0.79 -20.42
C LYS A 13 -14.43 0.40 -21.02
N TYR A 14 -13.70 -0.46 -20.31
CA TYR A 14 -12.35 -0.87 -20.69
C TYR A 14 -12.36 -2.29 -21.24
N GLU A 15 -11.62 -2.52 -22.32
CA GLU A 15 -11.46 -3.85 -22.91
C GLU A 15 -10.70 -4.80 -21.98
N TYR A 16 -9.72 -4.25 -21.25
CA TYR A 16 -9.04 -4.94 -20.18
C TYR A 16 -9.30 -4.22 -18.86
N HIS A 17 -9.89 -4.93 -17.89
CA HIS A 17 -10.11 -4.42 -16.54
C HIS A 17 -9.99 -5.55 -15.53
N VAL A 18 -9.01 -5.43 -14.64
CA VAL A 18 -8.82 -6.33 -13.51
C VAL A 18 -8.71 -5.57 -12.19
N PHE A 19 -9.17 -6.20 -11.12
CA PHE A 19 -8.91 -5.82 -9.74
C PHE A 19 -7.78 -6.67 -9.16
N THR A 20 -6.98 -6.11 -8.27
CA THR A 20 -5.93 -6.83 -7.55
C THR A 20 -5.84 -6.39 -6.09
N ASP A 21 -5.48 -7.32 -5.22
CA ASP A 21 -5.19 -7.13 -3.79
C ASP A 21 -3.81 -6.49 -3.55
N LEU A 22 -3.09 -6.13 -4.62
CA LEU A 22 -1.88 -5.33 -4.55
C LEU A 22 -2.22 -3.86 -4.28
N ASP A 23 -1.48 -3.21 -3.36
CA ASP A 23 -1.66 -1.78 -3.09
C ASP A 23 -1.42 -0.92 -4.34
N PHE A 24 -2.18 0.17 -4.44
CA PHE A 24 -2.17 1.09 -5.57
C PHE A 24 -0.77 1.55 -5.98
N TRP A 25 0.08 1.93 -5.03
CA TRP A 25 1.42 2.45 -5.36
C TRP A 25 2.35 1.35 -5.85
N ASP A 26 2.22 0.14 -5.30
CA ASP A 26 3.03 -1.00 -5.72
C ASP A 26 2.60 -1.47 -7.11
N ALA A 27 1.30 -1.55 -7.35
CA ALA A 27 0.74 -1.85 -8.66
C ALA A 27 1.13 -0.82 -9.71
N ARG A 28 1.09 0.49 -9.37
CA ARG A 28 1.53 1.56 -10.27
C ARG A 28 3.01 1.41 -10.64
N CYS A 29 3.87 1.10 -9.69
CA CYS A 29 5.30 0.88 -9.95
C CYS A 29 5.54 -0.37 -10.82
N LEU A 30 4.78 -1.44 -10.57
CA LEU A 30 4.93 -2.73 -11.23
C LEU A 30 4.39 -2.76 -12.66
N VAL A 31 3.19 -2.18 -12.87
CA VAL A 31 2.54 -2.08 -14.17
C VAL A 31 3.21 -1.00 -15.03
N ASN A 32 3.68 0.08 -14.40
CA ASN A 32 4.37 1.20 -15.03
C ASN A 32 3.56 1.79 -16.20
N ASP A 33 4.06 1.63 -17.42
CA ASP A 33 3.56 2.18 -18.68
C ASP A 33 2.71 1.19 -19.48
N LEU A 34 2.54 -0.05 -19.00
CA LEU A 34 1.80 -1.10 -19.73
C LEU A 34 0.28 -0.91 -19.71
N ALA A 35 -0.25 -0.27 -18.67
CA ALA A 35 -1.68 -0.03 -18.49
C ALA A 35 -1.92 1.10 -17.46
N VAL A 36 -3.15 1.59 -17.40
CA VAL A 36 -3.54 2.62 -16.43
C VAL A 36 -3.91 1.96 -15.11
N VAL A 37 -3.28 2.40 -14.02
CA VAL A 37 -3.58 1.95 -12.66
C VAL A 37 -4.46 2.97 -11.94
N LYS A 38 -5.54 2.50 -11.32
CA LYS A 38 -6.50 3.29 -10.55
C LYS A 38 -6.75 2.68 -9.18
N ARG A 39 -7.25 3.50 -8.25
CA ARG A 39 -7.73 3.01 -6.95
C ARG A 39 -9.13 2.42 -7.09
N ASN A 40 -9.39 1.35 -6.36
CA ASN A 40 -10.72 0.82 -6.18
C ASN A 40 -11.36 1.44 -4.92
N PHE A 41 -12.47 2.13 -5.11
CA PHE A 41 -13.30 2.66 -4.02
C PHE A 41 -14.67 1.98 -3.96
N GLY A 42 -14.87 0.92 -4.76
CA GLY A 42 -16.12 0.17 -4.80
C GLY A 42 -16.21 -0.88 -3.69
N ASN A 43 -17.41 -1.45 -3.56
CA ASN A 43 -17.69 -2.52 -2.59
C ASN A 43 -17.83 -3.90 -3.27
N GLN A 44 -17.69 -3.95 -4.61
CA GLN A 44 -17.85 -5.16 -5.42
C GLN A 44 -16.86 -5.15 -6.60
N PRO A 45 -15.65 -5.72 -6.46
CA PRO A 45 -15.06 -6.23 -5.22
C PRO A 45 -14.73 -5.09 -4.23
N ASP A 46 -14.65 -5.42 -2.94
CA ASP A 46 -14.32 -4.48 -1.88
C ASP A 46 -12.95 -3.83 -2.10
N GLY A 47 -12.88 -2.50 -2.04
CA GLY A 47 -11.64 -1.72 -2.14
C GLY A 47 -10.70 -1.89 -0.95
N ASP A 48 -11.17 -2.39 0.19
CA ASP A 48 -10.30 -2.73 1.31
C ASP A 48 -9.59 -4.08 1.12
N GLU A 49 -10.17 -4.99 0.32
CA GLU A 49 -9.53 -6.27 -0.04
C GLU A 49 -8.79 -6.19 -1.38
N PHE A 50 -9.39 -5.53 -2.38
CA PHE A 50 -8.87 -5.33 -3.73
C PHE A 50 -8.73 -3.83 -4.03
N PRO A 51 -7.70 -3.15 -3.49
CA PRO A 51 -7.59 -1.69 -3.51
C PRO A 51 -7.25 -1.10 -4.87
N THR A 52 -6.94 -1.93 -5.86
CA THR A 52 -6.39 -1.47 -7.13
C THR A 52 -7.12 -2.05 -8.33
N GLN A 53 -7.36 -1.17 -9.31
CA GLN A 53 -7.82 -1.52 -10.64
C GLN A 53 -6.67 -1.30 -11.65
N VAL A 54 -6.49 -2.24 -12.57
CA VAL A 54 -5.61 -2.09 -13.73
C VAL A 54 -6.48 -2.16 -14.99
N VAL A 55 -6.44 -1.10 -15.79
CA VAL A 55 -7.34 -0.91 -16.93
C VAL A 55 -6.58 -0.49 -18.19
N GLY A 56 -7.09 -0.90 -19.35
CA GLY A 56 -6.56 -0.48 -20.64
C GLY A 56 -7.48 -0.82 -21.83
N ASN A 57 -7.26 -0.12 -22.93
CA ASN A 57 -7.93 -0.33 -24.22
C ASN A 57 -6.88 -0.59 -25.29
N GLY A 58 -7.20 -1.42 -26.29
CA GLY A 58 -6.28 -1.76 -27.39
C GLY A 58 -5.01 -2.49 -26.94
N LEU A 59 -5.04 -3.15 -25.77
CA LEU A 59 -3.87 -3.86 -25.25
C LEU A 59 -3.64 -5.15 -26.03
N SER A 60 -2.39 -5.36 -26.48
CA SER A 60 -2.01 -6.64 -27.10
C SER A 60 -2.10 -7.79 -26.09
N ARG A 61 -2.37 -9.01 -26.56
CA ARG A 61 -2.36 -10.22 -25.72
C ARG A 61 -1.04 -10.40 -24.96
N ARG A 62 0.09 -10.04 -25.59
CA ARG A 62 1.42 -10.08 -24.97
C ARG A 62 1.53 -9.10 -23.81
N THR A 63 1.01 -7.87 -23.97
CA THR A 63 0.98 -6.85 -22.92
C THR A 63 0.14 -7.31 -21.74
N ILE A 64 -1.06 -7.85 -21.99
CA ILE A 64 -1.95 -8.39 -20.96
C ILE A 64 -1.25 -9.51 -20.17
N HIS A 65 -0.64 -10.46 -20.87
CA HIS A 65 0.09 -11.55 -20.23
C HIS A 65 1.25 -11.05 -19.36
N GLU A 66 2.00 -10.06 -19.83
CA GLU A 66 3.11 -9.46 -19.06
C GLU A 66 2.61 -8.74 -17.80
N ILE A 67 1.51 -7.98 -17.89
CA ILE A 67 0.86 -7.34 -16.73
C ILE A 67 0.48 -8.39 -15.69
N GLU A 68 -0.28 -9.41 -16.09
CA GLU A 68 -0.73 -10.45 -15.17
C GLU A 68 0.41 -11.22 -14.54
N LYS A 69 1.44 -11.55 -15.33
CA LYS A 69 2.64 -12.24 -14.86
C LYS A 69 3.37 -11.43 -13.80
N ARG A 70 3.51 -10.10 -13.99
CA ARG A 70 4.12 -9.23 -12.98
C ARG A 70 3.27 -9.18 -11.72
N ILE A 71 1.96 -8.96 -11.84
CA ILE A 71 1.04 -8.87 -10.69
C ILE A 71 1.08 -10.18 -9.88
N LYS A 72 0.89 -11.33 -10.53
CA LYS A 72 0.88 -12.65 -9.87
C LYS A 72 2.19 -12.96 -9.11
N LYS A 73 3.33 -12.39 -9.54
CA LYS A 73 4.63 -12.53 -8.85
C LYS A 73 4.81 -11.60 -7.65
N ALA A 74 3.99 -10.57 -7.52
CA ALA A 74 4.12 -9.59 -6.46
C ALA A 74 3.75 -10.17 -5.09
N ILE A 75 4.47 -9.71 -4.07
CA ILE A 75 4.17 -9.99 -2.67
C ILE A 75 3.22 -8.91 -2.17
N ILE A 76 2.10 -9.34 -1.62
CA ILE A 76 1.08 -8.45 -1.07
C ILE A 76 1.41 -8.07 0.37
N SER A 77 0.66 -7.12 0.89
CA SER A 77 0.65 -6.62 2.27
C SER A 77 -0.71 -5.94 2.42
N PRO A 78 -1.19 -5.70 3.66
CA PRO A 78 -2.40 -4.92 3.85
C PRO A 78 -2.33 -3.60 3.07
N PRO A 79 -3.41 -3.18 2.40
CA PRO A 79 -3.43 -1.93 1.66
C PRO A 79 -3.08 -0.75 2.56
N ARG A 80 -2.27 0.20 2.05
CA ARG A 80 -1.76 1.32 2.86
C ARG A 80 -2.89 2.15 3.44
N HIS A 81 -3.99 2.33 2.68
CA HIS A 81 -5.13 3.12 3.14
C HIS A 81 -5.87 2.45 4.30
N VAL A 82 -5.94 1.12 4.35
CA VAL A 82 -6.51 0.37 5.49
C VAL A 82 -5.68 0.60 6.74
N ILE A 83 -4.36 0.41 6.65
CA ILE A 83 -3.45 0.63 7.78
C ILE A 83 -3.54 2.08 8.27
N VAL A 84 -3.45 3.05 7.36
CA VAL A 84 -3.50 4.48 7.70
C VAL A 84 -4.84 4.82 8.38
N ARG A 85 -5.96 4.33 7.83
CA ARG A 85 -7.29 4.60 8.38
C ARG A 85 -7.43 4.06 9.80
N SER A 86 -7.05 2.81 10.05
CA SER A 86 -7.09 2.23 11.41
C SER A 86 -6.12 2.93 12.35
N MET A 87 -4.93 3.31 11.91
CA MET A 87 -4.01 4.10 12.74
C MET A 87 -4.56 5.49 13.11
N VAL A 88 -5.38 6.11 12.25
CA VAL A 88 -6.02 7.40 12.52
C VAL A 88 -7.20 7.24 13.47
N MET A 89 -8.07 6.25 13.22
CA MET A 89 -9.32 6.06 13.97
C MET A 89 -9.09 5.31 15.29
N ASP A 90 -8.37 4.20 15.23
CA ASP A 90 -8.24 3.22 16.32
C ASP A 90 -6.87 3.29 17.01
N ARG A 91 -5.97 4.17 16.53
CA ARG A 91 -4.57 4.37 16.98
C ARG A 91 -3.60 3.24 16.62
N PHE A 92 -4.11 2.08 16.23
CA PHE A 92 -3.31 0.92 15.83
C PHE A 92 -3.98 0.12 14.71
N TYR A 93 -3.23 -0.83 14.15
CA TYR A 93 -3.69 -1.81 13.19
C TYR A 93 -2.97 -3.14 13.43
N GLU A 94 -3.71 -4.23 13.49
CA GLU A 94 -3.17 -5.58 13.61
C GLU A 94 -3.60 -6.45 12.44
N PHE A 95 -2.69 -7.29 11.94
CA PHE A 95 -3.03 -8.27 10.90
C PHE A 95 -2.22 -9.55 11.06
N ASP A 96 -2.77 -10.65 10.56
CA ASP A 96 -2.04 -11.91 10.43
C ASP A 96 -1.08 -11.82 9.23
N PRO A 97 0.25 -11.86 9.43
CA PRO A 97 1.21 -11.79 8.35
C PRO A 97 1.15 -12.97 7.38
N LEU A 98 0.64 -14.14 7.79
CA LEU A 98 0.55 -15.34 6.95
C LEU A 98 -0.53 -15.23 5.87
N GLU A 99 -1.48 -14.29 6.02
CA GLU A 99 -2.46 -13.96 4.98
C GLU A 99 -1.80 -13.23 3.80
N TYR A 100 -0.67 -12.55 4.03
CA TYR A 100 -0.04 -11.67 3.03
C TYR A 100 1.33 -12.13 2.57
N TYR A 101 2.15 -12.65 3.48
CA TYR A 101 3.56 -12.91 3.25
C TYR A 101 3.86 -14.41 3.06
N PRO A 102 4.93 -14.75 2.34
CA PRO A 102 5.36 -16.14 2.20
C PRO A 102 5.74 -16.76 3.55
N ARG A 103 5.30 -18.00 3.81
CA ARG A 103 5.59 -18.74 5.06
C ARG A 103 7.08 -18.93 5.36
N HIS A 104 7.93 -18.90 4.34
CA HIS A 104 9.38 -19.06 4.49
C HIS A 104 10.09 -17.77 4.89
N TRP A 105 9.39 -16.63 4.96
CA TRP A 105 9.98 -15.38 5.43
C TRP A 105 10.15 -15.40 6.94
N SER A 106 11.26 -14.86 7.43
CA SER A 106 11.47 -14.65 8.84
C SER A 106 10.58 -13.50 9.36
N LYS A 107 10.35 -13.48 10.67
CA LYS A 107 9.62 -12.41 11.35
C LYS A 107 10.18 -11.02 11.05
N ASP A 108 11.52 -10.90 10.98
CA ASP A 108 12.20 -9.64 10.68
C ASP A 108 12.02 -9.21 9.23
N GLN A 109 12.01 -10.16 8.28
CA GLN A 109 11.75 -9.87 6.88
C GLN A 109 10.34 -9.29 6.70
N MET A 110 9.34 -9.88 7.37
CA MET A 110 7.96 -9.41 7.34
C MET A 110 7.82 -8.00 7.94
N ILE A 111 8.41 -7.74 9.12
CA ILE A 111 8.39 -6.39 9.72
C ILE A 111 9.10 -5.38 8.83
N ARG A 112 10.28 -5.71 8.31
CA ARG A 112 11.05 -4.81 7.45
C ARG A 112 10.26 -4.47 6.18
N PHE A 113 9.66 -5.48 5.54
CA PHE A 113 8.83 -5.27 4.36
C PHE A 113 7.61 -4.39 4.66
N THR A 114 6.91 -4.66 5.76
CA THR A 114 5.77 -3.84 6.21
C THR A 114 6.21 -2.39 6.45
N HIS A 115 7.31 -2.19 7.18
CA HIS A 115 7.81 -0.85 7.53
C HIS A 115 8.19 -0.02 6.30
N LEU A 116 8.85 -0.63 5.31
CA LEU A 116 9.23 0.05 4.07
C LEU A 116 8.01 0.47 3.23
N ARG A 117 6.87 -0.21 3.40
CA ARG A 117 5.64 0.12 2.69
C ARG A 117 4.83 1.22 3.36
N LEU A 118 4.99 1.46 4.66
CA LEU A 118 4.22 2.51 5.33
C LEU A 118 4.51 3.88 4.72
N PRO A 119 3.49 4.76 4.57
CA PRO A 119 3.70 6.11 4.08
C PRO A 119 4.33 7.00 5.16
N ASN A 120 5.56 6.68 5.57
CA ASN A 120 6.32 7.35 6.63
C ASN A 120 6.64 8.82 6.35
N HIS A 121 6.38 9.30 5.14
CA HIS A 121 6.47 10.72 4.79
C HIS A 121 5.17 11.49 5.05
N GLN A 122 4.08 10.81 5.41
CA GLN A 122 2.83 11.45 5.80
C GLN A 122 2.89 11.86 7.27
N SER A 123 2.69 13.16 7.51
CA SER A 123 2.72 13.76 8.85
C SER A 123 1.75 13.12 9.85
N THR A 124 0.65 12.54 9.36
CA THR A 124 -0.35 11.83 10.16
C THR A 124 0.22 10.59 10.85
N LEU A 125 1.15 9.89 10.20
CA LEU A 125 1.77 8.67 10.73
C LEU A 125 3.11 8.94 11.41
N ASN A 126 3.91 9.84 10.85
CA ASN A 126 5.27 10.11 11.33
C ASN A 126 5.55 11.62 11.24
N ASN A 127 5.86 12.21 12.39
CA ASN A 127 6.16 13.64 12.51
C ASN A 127 7.25 13.86 13.59
N MET A 128 7.52 15.13 13.91
CA MET A 128 8.55 15.49 14.89
C MET A 128 8.29 14.94 16.30
N TYR A 129 7.04 14.60 16.61
CA TYR A 129 6.60 14.17 17.93
C TYR A 129 6.21 12.70 17.97
N GLN A 130 5.78 12.14 16.84
CA GLN A 130 5.23 10.80 16.76
C GLN A 130 5.96 9.96 15.71
N GLN A 131 6.01 8.65 15.93
CA GLN A 131 6.55 7.71 14.96
C GLN A 131 5.71 6.44 14.92
N VAL A 132 5.79 5.73 13.79
CA VAL A 132 5.19 4.41 13.69
C VAL A 132 6.14 3.38 14.29
N ARG A 133 5.61 2.53 15.17
CA ARG A 133 6.28 1.33 15.68
C ARG A 133 5.60 0.11 15.10
N LEU A 134 6.41 -0.85 14.65
CA LEU A 134 5.96 -2.19 14.33
C LEU A 134 6.48 -3.14 15.40
N SER A 135 5.64 -4.05 15.84
CA SER A 135 5.99 -5.07 16.83
C SER A 135 5.22 -6.35 16.58
N TRP A 136 5.75 -7.46 17.07
CA TRP A 136 5.02 -8.72 17.13
C TRP A 136 4.20 -8.76 18.41
N VAL A 137 2.91 -9.02 18.28
CA VAL A 137 2.00 -9.27 19.41
C VAL A 137 1.36 -10.62 19.15
N ASN A 138 1.70 -11.60 19.99
CA ASN A 138 1.40 -13.02 19.79
C ASN A 138 1.97 -13.51 18.43
N GLU A 139 1.12 -13.62 17.42
CA GLU A 139 1.47 -14.08 16.06
C GLU A 139 1.12 -13.06 14.98
N LYS A 140 0.65 -11.87 15.39
CA LYS A 140 0.26 -10.79 14.48
C LYS A 140 1.32 -9.70 14.44
N ILE A 141 1.33 -8.97 13.34
CA ILE A 141 2.08 -7.72 13.25
C ILE A 141 1.16 -6.60 13.73
N HIS A 142 1.59 -5.93 14.79
CA HIS A 142 0.95 -4.74 15.35
C HIS A 142 1.66 -3.49 14.85
N VAL A 143 0.90 -2.59 14.25
CA VAL A 143 1.35 -1.30 13.73
C VAL A 143 0.66 -0.19 14.50
N GLU A 144 1.42 0.66 15.17
CA GLU A 144 0.86 1.71 16.01
C GLU A 144 1.65 2.99 15.93
N ARG A 145 0.99 4.10 16.28
CA ARG A 145 1.65 5.40 16.41
C ARG A 145 2.01 5.64 17.86
N ILE A 146 3.31 5.77 18.14
CA ILE A 146 3.83 6.09 19.47
C ILE A 146 4.34 7.52 19.54
N GLN A 147 4.29 8.09 20.73
CA GLN A 147 4.97 9.34 21.03
C GLN A 147 6.48 9.09 21.11
N ARG A 148 7.26 9.97 20.48
CA ARG A 148 8.73 9.97 20.60
C ARG A 148 9.10 10.50 21.99
N GLU A 149 10.14 9.92 22.57
CA GLU A 149 10.69 10.38 23.86
C GLU A 149 11.20 11.83 23.78
N ARG A 150 11.70 12.24 22.62
CA ARG A 150 12.19 13.60 22.35
C ARG A 150 11.71 14.06 21.00
N LYS A 151 11.47 15.37 20.88
CA LYS A 151 11.16 16.01 19.61
C LYS A 151 12.30 15.76 18.61
N TYR A 152 11.99 15.11 17.49
CA TYR A 152 12.92 14.92 16.40
C TYR A 152 12.96 16.18 15.54
N ASN A 153 14.08 16.91 15.62
CA ASN A 153 14.35 18.08 14.78
C ASN A 153 15.31 17.66 13.65
N PRO A 154 14.81 17.38 12.43
CA PRO A 154 15.67 17.04 11.31
C PRO A 154 16.57 18.23 10.96
N ILE A 155 17.85 17.96 10.68
CA ILE A 155 18.80 18.97 10.20
C ILE A 155 18.41 19.30 8.75
N ILE A 156 17.97 20.53 8.51
CA ILE A 156 17.60 21.01 7.18
C ILE A 156 18.86 21.40 6.43
N ARG A 157 19.22 20.65 5.40
CA ARG A 157 20.41 20.90 4.57
C ARG A 157 20.07 21.55 3.23
N SER A 158 18.79 21.59 2.85
CA SER A 158 18.35 22.19 1.59
C SER A 158 16.97 22.83 1.67
N GLN A 159 16.70 23.78 0.76
CA GLN A 159 15.37 24.39 0.60
C GLN A 159 14.28 23.34 0.30
N ARG A 160 14.63 22.26 -0.42
CA ARG A 160 13.72 21.15 -0.71
C ARG A 160 13.34 20.36 0.56
N GLU A 161 14.27 20.20 1.50
CA GLU A 161 14.01 19.57 2.79
C GLU A 161 13.16 20.47 3.70
N ALA A 162 13.43 21.78 3.71
CA ALA A 162 12.60 22.76 4.41
C ALA A 162 11.14 22.68 3.92
N GLN A 163 10.92 22.73 2.61
CA GLN A 163 9.58 22.64 2.02
C GLN A 163 8.86 21.32 2.33
N LYS A 164 9.59 20.20 2.44
CA LYS A 164 9.00 18.91 2.84
C LYS A 164 8.51 18.90 4.29
N LEU A 165 9.15 19.65 5.19
CA LEU A 165 8.71 19.76 6.59
C LEU A 165 7.48 20.64 6.76
N PHE A 166 7.35 21.68 5.94
CA PHE A 166 6.16 22.56 5.91
C PHE A 166 5.02 22.00 5.05
N ARG A 167 5.29 21.04 4.17
CA ARG A 167 4.24 20.26 3.50
C ARG A 167 3.53 19.41 4.54
N VAL A 168 2.46 19.95 5.11
CA VAL A 168 1.37 19.15 5.67
C VAL A 168 0.63 18.59 4.46
N PRO A 169 0.78 17.30 4.09
CA PRO A 169 -0.07 16.73 3.07
C PRO A 169 -1.42 16.45 3.75
N SER A 170 -2.21 17.50 3.98
CA SER A 170 -3.61 17.36 4.39
C SER A 170 -4.47 17.53 3.16
N CYS A 171 -4.71 16.43 2.47
CA CYS A 171 -5.90 16.26 1.66
C CYS A 171 -6.75 15.12 2.24
N PHE A 172 -6.81 15.04 3.58
CA PHE A 172 -7.96 14.47 4.26
C PHE A 172 -8.94 15.61 4.48
#